data_AF-A0A2G9MX06-F1
#
_entry.id   AF-A0A2G9MX06-F1
#
_cell.length_a   1.000
_cell.length_b   1.000
_cell.length_c   1.000
_cell.angle_alpha   90.00
_cell.angle_beta   90.00
_cell.angle_gamma   90.00
#
_symmetry.space_group_name_H-M   'P 1'
#
loop_
_entity.id
_entity.type
_entity.pdbx_description
1 polymer ?
#
loop_
_entity_poly.entity_id
_entity_poly.type
_entity_poly.pdbx_seq_one_letter_code
_entity_poly.pdbx_strand_id
1 'polypeptide(L)'
;EVKKWLNTANTNLGNILAVIHITGKLPSISKLIELSRAKWEELVEKFITTPATVGQGVLEQFVPGGGKDPRLFKDAKGAMMIIGPDLPIGAKVTGMQRAQVEVFRGALRPFTTTVNQELSDVLNSKIRIFSIFPGSVTGIEPNNEKIAQALNFLVTDSALDSSEVTFCVDESRLE
;
A
#
# COMPACT_ATOMS: atom_id res chain seq x y z
N GLU A 1 1.01 15.95 -9.21
CA GLU A 1 1.63 15.19 -10.33
C GLU A 1 1.02 13.81 -10.55
N VAL A 2 0.80 12.98 -9.51
CA VAL A 2 0.19 11.64 -9.62
C VAL A 2 -1.08 11.60 -10.49
N LYS A 3 -2.04 12.51 -10.26
CA LYS A 3 -3.26 12.61 -11.10
C LYS A 3 -2.96 12.82 -12.58
N LYS A 4 -1.91 13.57 -12.94
CA LYS A 4 -1.53 13.84 -14.33
C LYS A 4 -1.00 12.57 -15.00
N TRP A 5 -0.19 11.78 -14.29
CA TRP A 5 0.31 10.50 -14.80
C TRP A 5 -0.82 9.49 -15.02
N LEU A 6 -1.72 9.36 -14.05
CA LEU A 6 -2.87 8.46 -14.18
C LEU A 6 -3.78 8.84 -15.35
N ASN A 7 -4.10 10.14 -15.51
CA ASN A 7 -4.88 10.63 -16.64
C ASN A 7 -4.20 10.33 -18.00
N THR A 8 -2.88 10.47 -18.06
CA THR A 8 -2.08 10.21 -19.27
C THR A 8 -2.09 8.73 -19.62
N ALA A 9 -1.93 7.85 -18.62
CA ALA A 9 -2.01 6.40 -18.81
C ALA A 9 -3.40 5.98 -19.31
N ASN A 10 -4.47 6.47 -18.68
CA ASN A 10 -5.83 6.12 -19.08
C ASN A 10 -6.16 6.57 -20.53
N THR A 11 -5.67 7.75 -20.91
CA THR A 11 -5.89 8.31 -22.26
C THR A 11 -5.14 7.53 -23.34
N ASN A 12 -3.92 7.05 -23.04
CA ASN A 12 -3.04 6.46 -24.04
C ASN A 12 -3.04 4.92 -24.04
N LEU A 13 -3.40 4.27 -22.93
CA LEU A 13 -3.25 2.82 -22.72
C LEU A 13 -4.58 2.12 -22.38
N GLY A 14 -5.67 2.87 -22.19
CA GLY A 14 -6.98 2.34 -21.80
C GLY A 14 -7.13 2.18 -20.28
N ASN A 15 -8.15 1.42 -19.87
CA ASN A 15 -8.56 1.34 -18.47
C ASN A 15 -7.46 0.77 -17.57
N ILE A 16 -7.12 1.52 -16.52
CA ILE A 16 -6.17 1.09 -15.49
C ILE A 16 -6.84 0.02 -14.63
N LEU A 17 -6.28 -1.20 -14.62
CA LEU A 17 -6.78 -2.30 -13.81
C LEU A 17 -6.17 -2.31 -12.40
N ALA A 18 -4.89 -1.94 -12.31
CA ALA A 18 -4.16 -1.93 -11.06
C ALA A 18 -3.15 -0.78 -10.97
N VAL A 19 -2.90 -0.30 -9.76
CA VAL A 19 -1.87 0.71 -9.46
C VAL A 19 -0.96 0.20 -8.34
N ILE A 20 0.35 0.32 -8.55
CA ILE A 20 1.37 -0.04 -7.55
C ILE A 20 2.02 1.23 -7.03
N HIS A 21 1.94 1.45 -5.72
CA HIS A 21 2.60 2.54 -5.02
C HIS A 21 3.71 1.98 -4.13
N ILE A 22 4.96 2.30 -4.45
CA ILE A 22 6.13 1.85 -3.69
C ILE A 22 6.59 2.99 -2.78
N THR A 23 6.56 2.75 -1.47
CA THR A 23 6.94 3.73 -0.44
C THR A 23 8.45 3.79 -0.21
N GLY A 24 9.13 2.67 -0.42
CA GLY A 24 10.58 2.50 -0.31
C GLY A 24 11.10 2.48 1.13
N LYS A 25 12.39 2.80 1.27
CA LYS A 25 13.13 2.68 2.53
C LYS A 25 12.95 3.88 3.44
N LEU A 26 12.99 3.60 4.74
CA LEU A 26 13.21 4.62 5.77
C LEU A 26 14.59 5.27 5.55
N PRO A 27 14.71 6.62 5.57
CA PRO A 27 16.02 7.26 5.56
C PRO A 27 16.83 6.90 6.81
N SER A 28 18.15 7.02 6.73
CA SER A 28 19.03 6.72 7.86
C SER A 28 18.75 7.69 9.02
N ILE A 29 18.20 7.16 10.12
CA ILE A 29 17.89 7.91 11.34
C ILE A 29 18.37 7.14 12.58
N SER A 30 18.74 7.90 13.62
CA SER A 30 19.14 7.38 14.93
C SER A 30 17.94 6.77 15.68
N LYS A 31 17.03 7.63 16.15
CA LYS A 31 15.79 7.28 16.84
C LYS A 31 14.66 8.22 16.43
N LEU A 32 13.44 7.70 16.32
CA LEU A 32 12.25 8.52 16.06
C LEU A 32 12.04 9.63 17.11
N ILE A 33 12.34 9.34 18.38
CA ILE A 33 12.16 10.29 19.49
C ILE A 33 13.16 11.45 19.47
N GLU A 34 14.23 11.35 18.68
CA GLU A 34 15.26 12.39 18.55
C GLU A 34 15.02 13.27 17.31
N LEU A 35 13.98 12.98 16.52
CA LEU A 35 13.66 13.76 15.33
C LEU A 35 13.11 15.13 15.70
N SER A 36 13.48 16.13 14.91
CA SER A 36 12.74 17.38 14.90
C SER A 36 11.31 17.15 14.40
N ARG A 37 10.39 18.03 14.78
CA ARG A 37 9.01 18.00 14.31
C ARG A 37 8.91 17.93 12.78
N ALA A 38 9.71 18.73 12.08
CA ALA A 38 9.74 18.74 10.62
C ALA A 38 10.20 17.39 10.03
N LYS A 39 11.22 16.75 10.62
CA LYS A 39 11.67 15.43 10.16
C LYS A 39 10.66 14.32 10.45
N TRP A 40 9.94 14.42 11.57
CA TRP A 40 8.83 13.52 11.83
C TRP A 40 7.71 13.70 10.78
N GLU A 41 7.34 14.95 10.47
CA GLU A 41 6.33 15.26 9.46
C GLU A 41 6.72 14.76 8.06
N GLU A 42 7.98 14.89 7.65
CA GLU A 42 8.48 14.31 6.38
C GLU A 42 8.28 12.78 6.32
N LEU A 43 8.50 12.06 7.44
CA LEU A 43 8.29 10.61 7.49
C LEU A 43 6.80 10.25 7.45
N VAL A 44 5.96 10.97 8.20
CA VAL A 44 4.50 10.79 8.17
C VAL A 44 3.96 11.08 6.77
N GLU A 45 4.42 12.15 6.13
CA GLU A 45 4.04 12.50 4.78
C GLU A 45 4.41 11.38 3.80
N LYS A 46 5.65 10.88 3.88
CA LYS A 46 6.14 9.84 2.98
C LYS A 46 5.38 8.51 3.13
N PHE A 47 5.18 8.06 4.36
CA PHE A 47 4.70 6.68 4.61
C PHE A 47 3.21 6.58 4.91
N ILE A 48 2.52 7.69 5.17
CA ILE A 48 1.09 7.69 5.54
C ILE A 48 0.30 8.60 4.60
N THR A 49 0.61 9.90 4.58
CA THR A 49 -0.18 10.88 3.81
C THR A 49 -0.08 10.67 2.30
N THR A 50 1.12 10.36 1.79
CA THR A 50 1.34 10.12 0.37
C THR A 50 0.61 8.87 -0.12
N PRO A 51 0.73 7.68 0.52
CA PRO A 51 -0.08 6.52 0.15
C PRO A 51 -1.59 6.79 0.16
N ALA A 52 -2.10 7.51 1.15
CA ALA A 52 -3.52 7.87 1.22
C ALA A 52 -3.94 8.79 0.06
N THR A 53 -3.12 9.80 -0.25
CA THR A 53 -3.35 10.73 -1.36
C THR A 53 -3.31 10.02 -2.72
N VAL A 54 -2.37 9.09 -2.89
CA VAL A 54 -2.31 8.22 -4.07
C VAL A 54 -3.58 7.38 -4.15
N GLY A 55 -3.99 6.75 -3.04
CA GLY A 55 -5.22 5.96 -2.97
C GLY A 55 -6.46 6.73 -3.41
N GLN A 56 -6.64 7.95 -2.88
CA GLN A 56 -7.73 8.83 -3.32
C GLN A 56 -7.66 9.13 -4.83
N GLY A 57 -6.46 9.41 -5.34
CA GLY A 57 -6.23 9.65 -6.76
C GLY A 57 -6.57 8.43 -7.62
N VAL A 58 -6.26 7.23 -7.16
CA VAL A 58 -6.57 5.96 -7.84
C VAL A 58 -8.07 5.69 -7.83
N LEU A 59 -8.76 5.90 -6.71
CA LEU A 59 -10.21 5.73 -6.63
C LEU A 59 -10.96 6.66 -7.61
N GLU A 60 -10.50 7.89 -7.78
CA GLU A 60 -11.07 8.82 -8.77
C GLU A 60 -10.84 8.34 -10.22
N GLN A 61 -9.80 7.53 -10.48
CA GLN A 61 -9.57 6.95 -11.81
C GLN A 61 -10.44 5.72 -12.05
N PHE A 62 -10.58 4.85 -11.04
CA PHE A 62 -11.45 3.69 -11.14
C PHE A 62 -12.93 4.09 -11.18
N VAL A 63 -13.28 5.18 -10.49
CA VAL A 63 -14.66 5.69 -10.39
C VAL A 63 -14.66 7.21 -10.58
N PRO A 64 -14.55 7.71 -11.82
CA PRO A 64 -14.59 9.15 -12.10
C PRO A 64 -15.89 9.79 -11.57
N GLY A 65 -15.75 10.83 -10.74
CA GLY A 65 -16.88 11.49 -10.08
C GLY A 65 -17.41 10.76 -8.85
N GLY A 66 -16.85 9.60 -8.46
CA GLY A 66 -17.28 8.83 -7.30
C GLY A 66 -17.21 9.61 -5.99
N GLY A 67 -16.25 10.53 -5.85
CA GLY A 67 -16.18 11.43 -4.70
C GLY A 67 -17.37 12.40 -4.57
N LYS A 68 -18.17 12.58 -5.63
CA LYS A 68 -19.40 13.40 -5.63
C LYS A 68 -20.66 12.53 -5.61
N ASP A 69 -20.61 11.36 -6.24
CA ASP A 69 -21.72 10.41 -6.27
C ASP A 69 -21.25 8.99 -5.88
N PRO A 70 -21.45 8.58 -4.62
CA PRO A 70 -20.98 7.29 -4.13
C PRO A 70 -21.64 6.09 -4.82
N ARG A 71 -22.79 6.27 -5.50
CA ARG A 71 -23.47 5.18 -6.21
C ARG A 71 -22.65 4.65 -7.38
N LEU A 72 -21.72 5.45 -7.90
CA LEU A 72 -20.82 5.07 -8.99
C LEU A 72 -19.82 3.98 -8.57
N PHE A 73 -19.60 3.77 -7.27
CA PHE A 73 -18.69 2.73 -6.79
C PHE A 73 -19.27 1.32 -6.90
N LYS A 74 -20.60 1.20 -7.00
CA LYS A 74 -21.26 -0.10 -7.05
C LYS A 74 -20.73 -0.94 -8.22
N ASP A 75 -20.27 -2.15 -7.91
CA ASP A 75 -19.70 -3.11 -8.86
C ASP A 75 -18.43 -2.64 -9.60
N ALA A 76 -17.89 -1.46 -9.28
CA ALA A 76 -16.63 -0.97 -9.84
C ALA A 76 -15.48 -1.91 -9.46
N LYS A 77 -14.54 -2.12 -10.39
CA LYS A 77 -13.40 -3.03 -10.22
C LYS A 77 -12.09 -2.26 -10.31
N GLY A 78 -11.09 -2.73 -9.57
CA GLY A 78 -9.74 -2.21 -9.63
C GLY A 78 -8.93 -2.64 -8.42
N ALA A 79 -7.61 -2.66 -8.56
CA ALA A 79 -6.72 -2.99 -7.46
C ALA A 79 -5.69 -1.89 -7.22
N MET A 80 -5.39 -1.62 -5.95
CA MET A 80 -4.21 -0.84 -5.58
C MET A 80 -3.33 -1.65 -4.67
N MET A 81 -2.02 -1.56 -4.87
CA MET A 81 -1.01 -2.17 -4.01
C MET A 81 -0.12 -1.08 -3.43
N ILE A 82 0.02 -1.05 -2.11
CA ILE A 82 1.02 -0.26 -1.39
C ILE A 82 2.14 -1.20 -0.98
N ILE A 83 3.35 -0.98 -1.51
CA ILE A 83 4.53 -1.78 -1.17
C ILE A 83 5.39 -1.00 -0.18
N GLY A 84 5.67 -1.63 0.95
CA GLY A 84 6.52 -1.10 2.01
C GLY A 84 5.75 -0.37 3.13
N PRO A 85 6.46 0.37 4.01
CA PRO A 85 7.90 0.66 3.94
C PRO A 85 8.78 -0.58 4.00
N ASP A 86 9.96 -0.52 3.38
CA ASP A 86 10.87 -1.67 3.32
C ASP A 86 11.55 -1.91 4.68
N LEU A 87 11.66 -3.18 5.07
CA LEU A 87 12.53 -3.53 6.19
C LEU A 87 14.01 -3.29 5.83
N PRO A 88 14.83 -2.88 6.81
CA PRO A 88 16.27 -2.79 6.62
C PRO A 88 16.88 -4.17 6.32
N ILE A 89 17.87 -4.20 5.44
CA ILE A 89 18.56 -5.40 4.95
C ILE A 89 20.00 -5.42 5.48
N GLY A 90 20.50 -6.60 5.83
CA GLY A 90 21.91 -6.84 6.15
C GLY A 90 22.16 -7.57 7.47
N ALA A 91 23.37 -8.08 7.63
CA ALA A 91 23.75 -8.93 8.77
C ALA A 91 23.72 -8.23 10.15
N LYS A 92 23.65 -6.90 10.19
CA LYS A 92 23.72 -6.09 11.42
C LYS A 92 22.47 -5.23 11.66
N VAL A 93 21.33 -5.64 11.13
CA VAL A 93 20.07 -4.92 11.35
C VAL A 93 19.68 -5.02 12.82
N THR A 94 19.59 -3.87 13.47
CA THR A 94 19.20 -3.78 14.89
C THR A 94 17.68 -3.90 15.06
N GLY A 95 17.25 -4.35 16.25
CA GLY A 95 15.82 -4.37 16.61
C GLY A 95 15.20 -2.98 16.56
N MET A 96 15.96 -1.94 16.90
CA MET A 96 15.51 -0.55 16.82
C MET A 96 15.25 -0.13 15.36
N GLN A 97 16.14 -0.44 14.42
CA GLN A 97 15.91 -0.12 13.01
C GLN A 97 14.65 -0.78 12.45
N ARG A 98 14.37 -2.04 12.84
CA ARG A 98 13.12 -2.73 12.48
C ARG A 98 11.91 -2.07 13.12
N ALA A 99 11.96 -1.80 14.42
CA ALA A 99 10.85 -1.18 15.15
C ALA A 99 10.46 0.18 14.55
N GLN A 100 11.42 0.99 14.08
CA GLN A 100 11.14 2.26 13.44
C GLN A 100 10.34 2.11 12.13
N VAL A 101 10.61 1.06 11.35
CA VAL A 101 9.83 0.74 10.14
C VAL A 101 8.44 0.20 10.50
N GLU A 102 8.35 -0.65 11.52
CA GLU A 102 7.08 -1.23 11.97
C GLU A 102 6.08 -0.19 12.49
N VAL A 103 6.52 0.98 12.96
CA VAL A 103 5.62 2.10 13.29
C VAL A 103 4.76 2.47 12.09
N PHE A 104 5.36 2.56 10.90
CA PHE A 104 4.65 2.98 9.69
C PHE A 104 3.87 1.82 9.04
N ARG A 105 4.45 0.61 9.02
CA ARG A 105 3.72 -0.59 8.56
C ARG A 105 2.48 -0.85 9.42
N GLY A 106 2.64 -0.75 10.73
CA GLY A 106 1.56 -0.89 11.70
C GLY A 106 0.44 0.14 11.49
N ALA A 107 0.77 1.36 11.08
CA ALA A 107 -0.21 2.39 10.76
C ALA A 107 -0.92 2.17 9.41
N LEU A 108 -0.26 1.56 8.42
CA LEU A 108 -0.88 1.24 7.12
C LEU A 108 -1.89 0.09 7.20
N ARG A 109 -1.69 -0.87 8.13
CA ARG A 109 -2.61 -2.00 8.34
C ARG A 109 -4.07 -1.55 8.53
N PRO A 110 -4.42 -0.74 9.56
CA PRO A 110 -5.79 -0.29 9.76
C PRO A 110 -6.28 0.59 8.62
N PHE A 111 -5.42 1.39 7.99
CA PHE A 111 -5.79 2.19 6.82
C PHE A 111 -6.33 1.30 5.69
N THR A 112 -5.58 0.28 5.28
CA THR A 112 -6.06 -0.62 4.21
C THR A 112 -7.28 -1.42 4.63
N THR A 113 -7.35 -1.91 5.88
CA THR A 113 -8.52 -2.62 6.37
C THR A 113 -9.78 -1.77 6.29
N THR A 114 -9.75 -0.55 6.83
CA THR A 114 -10.91 0.35 6.84
C THR A 114 -11.33 0.75 5.44
N VAL A 115 -10.39 1.11 4.56
CA VAL A 115 -10.77 1.50 3.18
C VAL A 115 -11.43 0.34 2.44
N ASN A 116 -10.97 -0.91 2.60
CA ASN A 116 -11.62 -2.04 1.96
C ASN A 116 -13.00 -2.35 2.56
N GLN A 117 -13.19 -2.18 3.86
CA GLN A 117 -14.50 -2.32 4.50
C GLN A 117 -15.49 -1.30 3.94
N GLU A 118 -15.11 -0.03 3.84
CA GLU A 118 -15.97 1.00 3.24
C GLU A 118 -16.28 0.71 1.76
N LEU A 119 -15.26 0.31 0.98
CA LEU A 119 -15.46 -0.04 -0.42
C LEU A 119 -16.38 -1.26 -0.60
N SER A 120 -16.16 -2.32 0.18
CA SER A 120 -16.88 -3.58 0.07
C SER A 120 -18.28 -3.48 0.68
N ASP A 121 -18.36 -3.18 1.97
CA ASP A 121 -19.53 -3.42 2.79
C ASP A 121 -20.53 -2.25 2.70
N VAL A 122 -20.02 -1.04 2.49
CA VAL A 122 -20.85 0.18 2.40
C VAL A 122 -21.15 0.54 0.94
N LEU A 123 -20.13 0.53 0.07
CA LEU A 123 -20.26 0.98 -1.32
C LEU A 123 -20.56 -0.14 -2.32
N ASN A 124 -20.54 -1.41 -1.89
CA ASN A 124 -20.71 -2.59 -2.75
C ASN A 124 -19.78 -2.55 -3.99
N SER A 125 -18.55 -2.11 -3.76
CA SER A 125 -17.49 -2.03 -4.76
C SER A 125 -16.61 -3.28 -4.71
N LYS A 126 -16.10 -3.67 -5.88
CA LYS A 126 -15.11 -4.73 -6.04
C LYS A 126 -13.69 -4.18 -6.12
N ILE A 127 -13.50 -2.89 -5.80
CA ILE A 127 -12.17 -2.31 -5.67
C ILE A 127 -11.51 -2.83 -4.41
N ARG A 128 -10.21 -3.14 -4.50
CA ARG A 128 -9.41 -3.61 -3.36
C ARG A 128 -8.08 -2.86 -3.24
N ILE A 129 -7.71 -2.52 -2.01
CA ILE A 129 -6.43 -1.86 -1.70
C ILE A 129 -5.60 -2.74 -0.76
N PHE A 130 -4.41 -3.13 -1.20
CA PHE A 130 -3.58 -4.09 -0.49
C PHE A 130 -2.32 -3.43 0.06
N SER A 131 -1.89 -3.85 1.25
CA SER A 131 -0.57 -3.54 1.80
C SER A 131 0.35 -4.75 1.66
N ILE A 132 1.48 -4.60 0.97
CA ILE A 132 2.51 -5.63 0.84
C ILE A 132 3.74 -5.17 1.62
N PHE A 133 4.14 -5.98 2.59
CA PHE A 133 5.29 -5.71 3.46
C PHE A 133 6.44 -6.69 3.12
N PRO A 134 7.37 -6.28 2.23
CA PRO A 134 8.50 -7.10 1.83
C PRO A 134 9.62 -7.13 2.88
N GLY A 135 10.41 -8.19 2.90
CA GLY A 135 11.53 -8.39 3.80
C GLY A 135 11.16 -9.09 5.11
N SER A 136 12.19 -9.55 5.80
CA SER A 136 12.09 -10.39 7.00
C SER A 136 12.73 -9.72 8.21
N VAL A 137 12.27 -10.09 9.41
CA VAL A 137 12.91 -9.71 10.69
C VAL A 137 14.38 -10.11 10.78
N THR A 138 14.81 -11.09 9.98
CA THR A 138 16.19 -11.58 9.88
C THR A 138 17.10 -10.67 9.05
N GLY A 139 16.56 -9.66 8.36
CA GLY A 139 17.32 -8.74 7.50
C GLY A 139 17.74 -9.35 6.17
N ILE A 140 17.11 -10.46 5.75
CA ILE A 140 17.28 -11.07 4.43
C ILE A 140 16.63 -10.17 3.35
N GLU A 141 17.22 -10.17 2.16
CA GLU A 141 16.71 -9.43 1.01
C GLU A 141 15.30 -9.92 0.62
N PRO A 142 14.35 -9.01 0.31
CA PRO A 142 13.02 -9.39 -0.13
C PRO A 142 13.02 -10.28 -1.36
N ASN A 143 12.11 -11.25 -1.41
CA ASN A 143 11.94 -12.08 -2.60
C ASN A 143 11.00 -11.40 -3.59
N ASN A 144 11.57 -10.83 -4.66
CA ASN A 144 10.81 -10.18 -5.73
C ASN A 144 9.79 -11.11 -6.41
N GLU A 145 10.05 -12.42 -6.46
CA GLU A 145 9.10 -13.39 -7.00
C GLU A 145 7.84 -13.47 -6.14
N LYS A 146 7.98 -13.45 -4.81
CA LYS A 146 6.83 -13.45 -3.90
C LYS A 146 6.03 -12.14 -4.00
N ILE A 147 6.70 -11.01 -4.20
CA ILE A 147 6.03 -9.72 -4.45
C ILE A 147 5.25 -9.79 -5.78
N ALA A 148 5.85 -10.36 -6.83
CA ALA A 148 5.19 -10.54 -8.12
C ALA A 148 4.01 -11.53 -8.05
N GLN A 149 4.14 -12.61 -7.28
CA GLN A 149 3.03 -13.55 -7.03
C GLN A 149 1.88 -12.88 -6.29
N ALA A 150 2.17 -12.04 -5.29
CA ALA A 150 1.15 -11.23 -4.64
C ALA A 150 0.44 -10.33 -5.65
N LEU A 151 1.18 -9.67 -6.54
CA LEU A 151 0.60 -8.84 -7.62
C LEU A 151 -0.30 -9.65 -8.56
N ASN A 152 0.15 -10.84 -8.98
CA ASN A 152 -0.65 -11.72 -9.83
C ASN A 152 -1.95 -12.14 -9.14
N PHE A 153 -1.91 -12.44 -7.84
CA PHE A 153 -3.13 -12.73 -7.07
C PHE A 153 -4.10 -11.55 -7.09
N LEU A 154 -3.61 -10.31 -6.89
CA LEU A 154 -4.46 -9.11 -6.78
C LEU A 154 -5.31 -8.83 -8.02
N VAL A 155 -4.85 -9.26 -9.20
CA VAL A 155 -5.56 -9.04 -10.47
C VAL A 155 -6.50 -10.18 -10.85
N THR A 156 -6.60 -11.21 -10.01
CA THR A 156 -7.56 -12.31 -10.20
C THR A 156 -8.94 -11.95 -9.66
N ASP A 157 -10.00 -12.60 -10.16
CA ASP A 157 -11.34 -12.45 -9.61
C ASP A 157 -11.42 -12.91 -8.13
N SER A 158 -10.58 -13.87 -7.72
CA SER A 158 -10.53 -14.36 -6.33
C SER A 158 -10.07 -13.31 -5.32
N ALA A 159 -9.26 -12.34 -5.74
CA ALA A 159 -8.83 -11.25 -4.85
C ALA A 159 -9.97 -10.26 -4.55
N LEU A 160 -10.99 -10.17 -5.41
CA LEU A 160 -12.13 -9.29 -5.22
C LEU A 160 -12.94 -9.67 -3.96
N ASP A 161 -12.93 -10.94 -3.58
CA ASP A 161 -13.65 -11.45 -2.41
C ASP A 161 -12.73 -11.72 -1.19
N SER A 162 -11.45 -11.36 -1.28
CA SER A 162 -10.48 -11.59 -0.21
C SER A 162 -10.74 -10.67 0.99
N SER A 163 -10.84 -11.25 2.18
CA SER A 163 -10.80 -10.53 3.45
C SER A 163 -9.38 -10.20 3.90
N GLU A 164 -8.37 -10.92 3.39
CA GLU A 164 -6.96 -10.63 3.64
C GLU A 164 -6.49 -9.53 2.67
N VAL A 165 -6.12 -8.38 3.24
CA VAL A 165 -5.67 -7.19 2.49
C VAL A 165 -4.24 -6.76 2.84
N THR A 166 -3.59 -7.45 3.78
CA THR A 166 -2.20 -7.20 4.18
C THR A 166 -1.39 -8.48 4.03
N PHE A 167 -0.27 -8.41 3.32
CA PHE A 167 0.61 -9.56 3.09
C PHE A 167 2.05 -9.26 3.53
N CYS A 168 2.54 -10.00 4.52
CA CYS A 168 3.97 -10.04 4.88
C CYS A 168 4.65 -11.15 4.06
N VAL A 169 5.04 -10.85 2.82
CA VAL A 169 5.41 -11.88 1.82
C VAL A 169 6.66 -12.69 2.14
N ASP A 170 7.58 -12.14 2.94
CA ASP A 170 8.85 -12.78 3.29
C ASP A 170 8.91 -13.30 4.73
N GLU A 171 7.85 -13.09 5.53
CA GLU A 171 7.76 -13.68 6.85
C GLU A 171 7.23 -15.11 6.74
N SER A 172 7.97 -16.07 7.29
CA SER A 172 7.46 -17.42 7.48
C SER A 172 6.31 -17.34 8.50
N ARG A 173 5.09 -17.68 8.08
CA ARG A 173 4.03 -18.04 9.03
C ARG A 173 4.60 -19.20 9.86
N LEU A 174 4.69 -19.03 11.17
CA LEU A 174 4.98 -20.15 12.07
C LEU A 174 3.79 -21.12 11.89
N GLU A 175 4.03 -22.21 11.16
CA GLU A 175 3.11 -23.37 11.11
C GLU A 175 3.16 -24.14 12.42
#